data_AF-A0A1X2GQ76-F1
#
_entry.id   AF-A0A1X2GQ76-F1
#
_cell.length_a   1.000
_cell.length_b   1.000
_cell.length_c   1.000
_cell.angle_alpha   90.00
_cell.angle_beta   90.00
_cell.angle_gamma   90.00
#
_symmetry.space_group_name_H-M   'P 1'
#
loop_
_entity.id
_entity.type
_entity.pdbx_description
1 polymer ?
#
loop_
_entity_poly.entity_id
_entity_poly.type
_entity_poly.pdbx_seq_one_letter_code
_entity_poly.pdbx_strand_id
1 'polypeptide(L)'
;MLCNSTTRKQMTGMVGKHYDLHHKFPVLLQNEDGTSRFSSTFSPQQIHQAVVYQIYQFCRDKNLVFVWVYLYSNWYTINEWNTWARSTRDAFPSAKTTMMVESHWRVLKRVDLLNHNRPDYLVFKIISKTCAKKIRQFNEKIARRVTTPSWENDFRSEWATLASRELTDDGESLYEVDTARWVCGCPYFVHSRFLLCKHLVSSRMVWWLGMP
;
A
#
# COMPACT_ATOMS: atom_id res chain seq x y z
N MET A 1 18.45 -8.48 -28.59
CA MET A 1 17.76 -9.67 -28.03
C MET A 1 16.62 -9.15 -27.16
N LEU A 2 15.37 -9.24 -27.63
CA LEU A 2 14.23 -8.74 -26.88
C LEU A 2 13.88 -9.75 -25.77
N CYS A 3 13.74 -9.24 -24.55
CA CYS A 3 13.36 -9.99 -23.36
C CYS A 3 12.12 -10.87 -23.62
N ASN A 4 12.21 -12.17 -23.28
CA ASN A 4 11.11 -13.13 -23.46
C ASN A 4 9.89 -12.74 -22.62
N SER A 5 8.69 -13.19 -23.00
CA SER A 5 7.43 -12.81 -22.34
C SER A 5 7.39 -13.19 -20.86
N THR A 6 7.96 -14.34 -20.50
CA THR A 6 8.06 -14.83 -19.12
C THR A 6 8.94 -13.93 -18.25
N THR A 7 10.11 -13.55 -18.73
CA THR A 7 11.06 -12.69 -18.02
C THR A 7 10.52 -11.28 -17.89
N ARG A 8 9.79 -10.78 -18.91
CA ARG A 8 9.07 -9.51 -18.80
C ARG A 8 8.04 -9.56 -17.67
N LYS A 9 7.22 -10.60 -17.57
CA LYS A 9 6.24 -10.76 -16.48
C LYS A 9 6.91 -10.81 -15.11
N GLN A 10 7.99 -11.59 -14.96
CA GLN A 10 8.76 -11.67 -13.72
C GLN A 10 9.35 -10.30 -13.32
N MET A 11 9.93 -9.59 -14.28
CA MET A 11 10.50 -8.25 -14.08
C MET A 11 9.43 -7.24 -13.68
N THR A 12 8.29 -7.19 -14.39
CA THR A 12 7.18 -6.29 -14.03
C THR A 12 6.62 -6.61 -12.63
N GLY A 13 6.52 -7.90 -12.27
CA GLY A 13 6.14 -8.30 -10.92
C GLY A 13 7.14 -7.82 -9.87
N MET A 14 8.44 -7.94 -10.15
CA MET A 14 9.52 -7.47 -9.27
C MET A 14 9.50 -5.94 -9.10
N VAL A 15 9.40 -5.18 -10.20
CA VAL A 15 9.27 -3.71 -10.16
C VAL A 15 8.01 -3.27 -9.41
N GLY A 16 6.90 -4.01 -9.57
CA GLY A 16 5.69 -3.78 -8.79
C GLY A 16 5.92 -3.95 -7.29
N LYS A 17 6.61 -5.03 -6.88
CA LYS A 17 7.01 -5.22 -5.47
C LYS A 17 7.87 -4.05 -4.97
N HIS A 18 8.83 -3.58 -5.77
CA HIS A 18 9.70 -2.46 -5.40
C HIS A 18 8.92 -1.16 -5.17
N TYR A 19 7.90 -0.89 -5.97
CA TYR A 19 7.01 0.26 -5.79
C TYR A 19 6.29 0.22 -4.43
N ASP A 20 5.83 -0.96 -4.02
CA ASP A 20 4.98 -1.16 -2.86
C ASP A 20 5.73 -1.13 -1.51
N LEU A 21 7.07 -1.21 -1.54
CA LEU A 21 7.90 -1.19 -0.34
C LEU A 21 7.80 0.16 0.38
N HIS A 22 7.74 0.10 1.70
CA HIS A 22 7.61 1.26 2.57
C HIS A 22 8.33 1.03 3.90
N HIS A 23 9.07 2.01 4.40
CA HIS A 23 9.92 1.91 5.61
C HIS A 23 9.15 1.63 6.90
N LYS A 24 7.87 2.00 6.98
CA LYS A 24 7.00 1.69 8.12
C LYS A 24 6.39 0.28 8.09
N PHE A 25 6.46 -0.41 6.96
CA PHE A 25 6.06 -1.81 6.88
C PHE A 25 7.29 -2.67 7.16
N PRO A 26 7.13 -3.78 7.88
CA PRO A 26 8.25 -4.68 8.03
C PRO A 26 8.52 -5.31 6.67
N VAL A 27 9.75 -5.16 6.21
CA VAL A 27 10.21 -5.66 4.92
C VAL A 27 11.15 -6.80 5.19
N LEU A 28 11.15 -7.79 4.32
CA LEU A 28 12.27 -8.68 4.24
C LEU A 28 13.23 -8.24 3.18
N LEU A 29 14.40 -7.85 3.63
CA LEU A 29 15.55 -7.72 2.77
C LEU A 29 16.50 -8.86 3.14
N GLN A 30 16.97 -9.58 2.13
CA GLN A 30 18.10 -10.47 2.30
C GLN A 30 19.34 -9.59 2.46
N ASN A 31 20.11 -9.77 3.53
CA ASN A 31 21.40 -9.11 3.64
C ASN A 31 22.39 -9.69 2.63
N GLU A 32 23.47 -8.95 2.36
CA GLU A 32 24.60 -9.38 1.50
C GLU A 32 25.24 -10.69 1.98
N ASP A 33 25.10 -11.03 3.27
CA ASP A 33 25.61 -12.25 3.90
C ASP A 33 24.68 -13.47 3.75
N GLY A 34 23.57 -13.36 3.02
CA GLY A 34 22.57 -14.43 2.87
C GLY A 34 21.77 -14.73 4.14
N THR A 35 22.05 -14.03 5.25
CA THR A 35 21.30 -14.15 6.51
C THR A 35 20.11 -13.18 6.50
N SER A 36 18.89 -13.71 6.63
CA SER A 36 17.68 -12.90 6.77
C SER A 36 17.64 -12.26 8.15
N ARG A 37 18.14 -11.02 8.26
CA ARG A 37 17.94 -10.23 9.48
C ARG A 37 16.58 -9.53 9.37
N PHE A 38 15.58 -10.11 10.02
CA PHE A 38 14.29 -9.46 10.26
C PHE A 38 14.56 -8.17 11.05
N SER A 39 14.34 -7.01 10.41
CA SER A 39 14.49 -5.71 11.05
C SER A 39 13.17 -4.97 10.93
N SER A 40 12.67 -4.49 12.06
CA SER A 40 11.31 -3.98 12.27
C SER A 40 10.98 -2.71 11.47
N THR A 41 11.98 -2.06 10.87
CA THR A 41 11.86 -0.94 9.93
C THR A 41 13.21 -0.69 9.23
N PHE A 42 13.26 -0.74 7.90
CA PHE A 42 14.43 -0.32 7.11
C PHE A 42 14.36 1.18 6.79
N SER A 43 15.51 1.84 6.75
CA SER A 43 15.58 3.20 6.21
C SER A 43 15.25 3.22 4.71
N PRO A 44 14.71 4.32 4.17
CA PRO A 44 14.44 4.45 2.73
C PRO A 44 15.68 4.18 1.85
N GLN A 45 16.86 4.53 2.34
CA GLN A 45 18.15 4.31 1.66
C GLN A 45 18.50 2.82 1.61
N GLN A 46 18.32 2.08 2.70
CA GLN A 46 18.55 0.64 2.73
C GLN A 46 17.58 -0.11 1.81
N ILE A 47 16.31 0.33 1.76
CA ILE A 47 15.31 -0.23 0.83
C ILE A 47 15.76 0.00 -0.62
N HIS A 48 16.17 1.22 -0.95
CA HIS A 48 16.66 1.55 -2.30
C HIS A 48 17.86 0.69 -2.68
N GLN A 49 18.89 0.61 -1.82
CA GLN A 49 20.09 -0.19 -2.09
C GLN A 49 19.77 -1.68 -2.31
N ALA A 50 18.95 -2.28 -1.46
CA ALA A 50 18.60 -3.69 -1.57
C ALA A 50 17.82 -4.00 -2.85
N VAL A 51 16.87 -3.13 -3.21
CA VAL A 51 16.07 -3.25 -4.43
C VAL A 51 16.92 -3.09 -5.70
N VAL A 52 17.84 -2.11 -5.69
CA VAL A 52 18.80 -1.86 -6.77
C VAL A 52 19.69 -3.08 -6.97
N TYR A 53 20.18 -3.67 -5.88
CA TYR A 53 20.98 -4.89 -5.92
C TYR A 53 20.18 -6.08 -6.46
N GLN A 54 18.94 -6.27 -6.01
CA GLN A 54 18.07 -7.35 -6.46
C GLN A 54 17.81 -7.32 -7.98
N ILE A 55 17.47 -6.15 -8.54
CA ILE A 55 17.21 -6.03 -9.97
C ILE A 55 18.51 -6.15 -10.79
N TYR A 56 19.64 -5.67 -10.25
CA TYR A 56 20.95 -5.82 -10.88
C TYR A 56 21.34 -7.29 -11.00
N GLN A 57 21.22 -8.06 -9.91
CA GLN A 57 21.47 -9.51 -9.92
C GLN A 57 20.57 -10.22 -10.93
N PHE A 58 19.26 -9.95 -10.91
CA PHE A 58 18.31 -10.52 -11.86
C PHE A 58 18.67 -10.25 -13.33
N CYS A 59 19.10 -9.02 -13.64
CA CYS A 59 19.53 -8.65 -14.98
C CYS A 59 20.88 -9.27 -15.34
N ARG A 60 21.81 -9.41 -14.39
CA ARG A 60 23.12 -10.05 -14.59
C ARG A 60 22.97 -11.53 -14.92
N ASP A 61 22.17 -12.26 -14.15
CA ASP A 61 21.98 -13.71 -14.30
C ASP A 61 21.33 -14.07 -15.64
N LYS A 62 20.49 -13.18 -16.17
CA LYS A 62 19.81 -13.36 -17.47
C LYS A 62 20.51 -12.68 -18.65
N ASN A 63 21.69 -12.09 -18.42
CA ASN A 63 22.47 -11.37 -19.41
C ASN A 63 21.69 -10.22 -20.10
N LEU A 64 20.93 -9.44 -19.30
CA LEU A 64 20.07 -8.34 -19.74
C LEU A 64 20.67 -6.97 -19.45
N VAL A 65 21.93 -6.75 -19.87
CA VAL A 65 22.70 -5.54 -19.54
C VAL A 65 22.00 -4.25 -20.00
N PHE A 66 21.49 -4.21 -21.23
CA PHE A 66 20.79 -3.02 -21.75
C PHE A 66 19.50 -2.69 -20.99
N VAL A 67 18.79 -3.73 -20.52
CA VAL A 67 17.58 -3.55 -19.72
C VAL A 67 17.93 -2.95 -18.36
N TRP A 68 19.00 -3.44 -17.73
CA TRP A 68 19.51 -2.88 -16.50
C TRP A 68 19.87 -1.40 -16.66
N VAL A 69 20.67 -1.03 -17.68
CA VAL A 69 21.06 0.37 -17.93
C VAL A 69 19.82 1.26 -18.12
N TYR A 70 18.83 0.78 -18.88
CA TYR A 70 17.58 1.51 -19.08
C TYR A 70 16.79 1.69 -17.77
N LEU A 71 16.61 0.61 -16.99
CA LEU A 71 15.89 0.66 -15.72
C LEU A 71 16.59 1.57 -14.72
N TYR A 72 17.91 1.47 -14.60
CA TYR A 72 18.68 2.27 -13.67
C TYR A 72 18.60 3.77 -14.01
N SER A 73 18.80 4.11 -15.28
CA SER A 73 18.78 5.50 -15.74
C SER A 73 17.43 6.18 -15.57
N ASN A 74 16.33 5.44 -15.73
CA ASN A 74 14.97 6.02 -15.70
C ASN A 74 14.21 5.83 -14.38
N TRP A 75 14.54 4.81 -13.59
CA TRP A 75 13.73 4.44 -12.42
C TRP A 75 14.54 4.28 -11.14
N TYR A 76 15.72 3.69 -11.19
CA TYR A 76 16.50 3.38 -9.97
C TYR A 76 17.59 4.40 -9.62
N THR A 77 17.74 5.46 -10.40
CA THR A 77 18.55 6.62 -10.01
C THR A 77 17.88 7.29 -8.79
N ILE A 78 18.68 7.81 -7.85
CA ILE A 78 18.15 8.37 -6.59
C ILE A 78 17.08 9.46 -6.81
N ASN A 79 17.26 10.31 -7.82
CA ASN A 79 16.33 11.37 -8.17
C ASN A 79 14.98 10.81 -8.61
N GLU A 80 15.00 9.81 -9.50
CA GLU A 80 13.78 9.16 -10.00
C GLU A 80 13.13 8.29 -8.94
N TRP A 81 13.91 7.56 -8.13
CA TRP A 81 13.39 6.77 -7.02
C TRP A 81 12.51 7.61 -6.07
N ASN A 82 12.93 8.85 -5.79
CA ASN A 82 12.17 9.79 -4.97
C ASN A 82 10.80 10.19 -5.58
N THR A 83 10.62 10.10 -6.89
CA THR A 83 9.37 10.48 -7.56
C THR A 83 8.34 9.35 -7.54
N TRP A 84 8.75 8.10 -7.80
CA TRP A 84 7.84 6.98 -7.96
C TRP A 84 7.78 6.01 -6.77
N ALA A 85 8.85 5.81 -6.00
CA ALA A 85 8.84 4.80 -4.93
C ALA A 85 8.08 5.28 -3.68
N ARG A 86 7.32 4.38 -3.05
CA ARG A 86 6.58 4.70 -1.81
C ARG A 86 7.48 4.83 -0.59
N SER A 87 8.62 4.13 -0.59
CA SER A 87 9.57 4.11 0.53
C SER A 87 10.18 5.46 0.88
N THR A 88 10.10 6.45 -0.01
CA THR A 88 10.69 7.78 0.18
C THR A 88 9.78 8.74 0.94
N ARG A 89 8.48 8.41 1.07
CA ARG A 89 7.48 9.27 1.72
C ARG A 89 7.03 8.66 3.02
N ASP A 90 6.95 9.47 4.07
CA ASP A 90 6.49 9.01 5.39
C ASP A 90 4.97 8.72 5.47
N ALA A 91 4.22 9.30 4.55
CA ALA A 91 2.76 9.25 4.54
C ALA A 91 2.24 8.11 3.65
N PHE A 92 1.28 7.36 4.19
CA PHE A 92 0.57 6.31 3.46
C PHE A 92 -0.68 6.89 2.79
N PRO A 93 -0.90 6.66 1.48
CA PRO A 93 -2.19 6.94 0.88
C PRO A 93 -3.19 5.89 1.37
N SER A 94 -4.05 6.26 2.31
CA SER A 94 -5.09 5.37 2.88
C SER A 94 -6.14 4.91 1.86
N ALA A 95 -6.18 5.53 0.68
CA ALA A 95 -6.96 5.06 -0.45
C ALA A 95 -6.39 5.56 -1.79
N LYS A 96 -6.65 4.83 -2.87
CA LYS A 96 -6.45 5.27 -4.26
C LYS A 96 -7.52 6.31 -4.61
N THR A 97 -7.48 7.47 -3.97
CA THR A 97 -8.58 8.44 -3.95
C THR A 97 -8.61 9.40 -5.12
N THR A 98 -7.73 9.28 -6.12
CA THR A 98 -7.66 10.24 -7.22
C THR A 98 -9.04 10.48 -7.83
N MET A 99 -9.80 9.44 -8.16
CA MET A 99 -11.15 9.64 -8.74
C MET A 99 -12.20 10.25 -7.80
N MET A 100 -12.29 9.84 -6.54
CA MET A 100 -13.29 10.39 -5.60
C MET A 100 -12.94 11.82 -5.18
N VAL A 101 -11.66 12.10 -4.99
CA VAL A 101 -11.17 13.44 -4.65
C VAL A 101 -11.28 14.35 -5.87
N GLU A 102 -10.90 13.91 -7.07
CA GLU A 102 -11.06 14.67 -8.31
C GLU A 102 -12.53 14.96 -8.62
N SER A 103 -13.42 13.97 -8.48
CA SER A 103 -14.85 14.20 -8.70
C SER A 103 -15.44 15.17 -7.67
N HIS A 104 -14.99 15.12 -6.41
CA HIS A 104 -15.37 16.10 -5.39
C HIS A 104 -14.88 17.50 -5.75
N TRP A 105 -13.59 17.65 -6.09
CA TRP A 105 -13.01 18.92 -6.53
C TRP A 105 -13.63 19.45 -7.81
N ARG A 106 -14.08 18.57 -8.71
CA ARG A 106 -14.81 18.96 -9.93
C ARG A 106 -16.11 19.66 -9.58
N VAL A 107 -16.88 19.15 -8.63
CA VAL A 107 -18.13 19.80 -8.19
C VAL A 107 -17.85 21.15 -7.56
N LEU A 108 -16.88 21.21 -6.63
CA LEU A 108 -16.50 22.46 -5.97
C LEU A 108 -16.02 23.54 -6.97
N LYS A 109 -15.18 23.16 -7.94
CA LYS A 109 -14.64 24.11 -8.93
C LYS A 109 -15.64 24.48 -10.02
N ARG A 110 -16.32 23.50 -10.62
CA ARG A 110 -17.16 23.73 -11.81
C ARG A 110 -18.59 24.16 -11.49
N VAL A 111 -19.09 23.87 -10.29
CA VAL A 111 -20.45 24.22 -9.89
C VAL A 111 -20.42 25.38 -8.91
N ASP A 112 -19.64 25.26 -7.83
CA ASP A 112 -19.73 26.22 -6.74
C ASP A 112 -18.92 27.47 -7.00
N LEU A 113 -17.64 27.31 -7.37
CA LEU A 113 -16.75 28.43 -7.65
C LEU A 113 -17.15 29.18 -8.92
N LEU A 114 -17.56 28.47 -9.98
CA LEU A 114 -17.99 29.10 -11.24
C LEU A 114 -19.20 30.02 -11.04
N ASN A 115 -20.16 29.62 -10.19
CA ASN A 115 -21.40 30.36 -10.00
C ASN A 115 -21.26 31.57 -9.05
N HIS A 116 -20.35 31.53 -8.08
CA HIS A 116 -20.23 32.58 -7.06
C HIS A 116 -18.94 33.39 -7.18
N ASN A 117 -17.96 32.92 -7.97
CA ASN A 117 -16.62 33.50 -8.21
C ASN A 117 -15.91 34.07 -6.97
N ARG A 118 -16.17 33.50 -5.79
CA ARG A 118 -15.65 33.95 -4.50
C ARG A 118 -15.04 32.77 -3.75
N PRO A 119 -13.70 32.73 -3.57
CA PRO A 119 -13.06 31.64 -2.84
C PRO A 119 -13.50 31.59 -1.37
N ASP A 120 -13.76 32.74 -0.73
CA ASP A 120 -14.22 32.82 0.67
C ASP A 120 -15.54 32.07 0.89
N TYR A 121 -16.49 32.25 -0.05
CA TYR A 121 -17.78 31.58 -0.01
C TYR A 121 -17.64 30.07 -0.25
N LEU A 122 -16.72 29.66 -1.13
CA LEU A 122 -16.41 28.25 -1.34
C LEU A 122 -15.87 27.61 -0.06
N VAL A 123 -14.93 28.27 0.62
CA VAL A 123 -14.37 27.79 1.89
C VAL A 123 -15.47 27.68 2.95
N PHE A 124 -16.31 28.71 3.08
CA PHE A 124 -17.48 28.67 3.98
C PHE A 124 -18.41 27.49 3.65
N LYS A 125 -18.69 27.24 2.37
CA LYS A 125 -19.54 26.13 1.93
C LYS A 125 -18.92 24.76 2.23
N ILE A 126 -17.62 24.61 2.03
CA ILE A 126 -16.88 23.39 2.35
C ILE A 126 -17.00 23.11 3.85
N ILE A 127 -16.69 24.08 4.70
CA ILE A 127 -16.71 23.93 6.16
C ILE A 127 -18.15 23.70 6.66
N SER A 128 -19.05 24.65 6.38
CA SER A 128 -20.38 24.71 6.98
C SER A 128 -21.34 23.66 6.43
N LYS A 129 -21.21 23.26 5.16
CA LYS A 129 -22.12 22.27 4.53
C LYS A 129 -21.46 20.92 4.38
N THR A 130 -20.35 20.85 3.66
CA THR A 130 -19.75 19.56 3.27
C THR A 130 -19.15 18.84 4.47
N CYS A 131 -18.27 19.50 5.22
CA CYS A 131 -17.60 18.90 6.39
C CYS A 131 -18.61 18.58 7.49
N ALA A 132 -19.50 19.53 7.84
CA ALA A 132 -20.55 19.30 8.82
C ALA A 132 -21.44 18.09 8.47
N LYS A 133 -21.86 17.97 7.20
CA LYS A 133 -22.63 16.80 6.73
C LYS A 133 -21.82 15.50 6.84
N LYS A 134 -20.54 15.50 6.48
CA LYS A 134 -19.68 14.30 6.57
C LYS A 134 -19.43 13.89 8.02
N ILE A 135 -19.19 14.83 8.92
CA ILE A 135 -19.04 14.57 10.36
C ILE A 135 -20.33 13.97 10.92
N ARG A 136 -21.48 14.55 10.59
CA ARG A 136 -22.79 14.01 10.99
C ARG A 136 -22.98 12.57 10.50
N GLN A 137 -22.74 12.33 9.21
CA GLN A 137 -22.84 10.98 8.63
C GLN A 137 -21.88 9.99 9.29
N PHE A 138 -20.66 10.43 9.63
CA PHE A 138 -19.70 9.61 10.36
C PHE A 138 -20.21 9.26 11.76
N ASN A 139 -20.70 10.24 12.51
CA ASN A 139 -21.24 10.04 13.85
C ASN A 139 -22.48 9.12 13.86
N GLU A 140 -23.39 9.28 12.89
CA GLU A 140 -24.57 8.41 12.74
C GLU A 140 -24.18 6.96 12.46
N LYS A 141 -23.17 6.74 11.61
CA LYS A 141 -22.72 5.41 11.19
C LYS A 141 -21.82 4.71 12.20
N ILE A 142 -20.87 5.43 12.80
CA ILE A 142 -19.80 4.85 13.63
C ILE A 142 -20.12 4.98 15.12
N ALA A 143 -20.40 6.19 15.60
CA ALA A 143 -20.60 6.43 17.03
C ALA A 143 -21.97 5.95 17.51
N ARG A 144 -23.03 6.25 16.75
CA ARG A 144 -24.42 5.93 17.12
C ARG A 144 -24.93 4.63 16.49
N ARG A 145 -24.24 4.09 15.50
CA ARG A 145 -24.62 2.86 14.77
C ARG A 145 -26.08 2.85 14.28
N VAL A 146 -26.66 4.02 14.00
CA VAL A 146 -28.05 4.17 13.52
C VAL A 146 -28.18 3.66 12.09
N THR A 147 -27.10 3.73 11.31
CA THR A 147 -27.08 3.26 9.93
C THR A 147 -25.80 2.46 9.68
N THR A 148 -25.95 1.27 9.11
CA THR A 148 -24.80 0.44 8.74
C THR A 148 -24.04 1.08 7.57
N PRO A 149 -22.71 1.25 7.66
CA PRO A 149 -21.89 1.65 6.53
C PRO A 149 -22.02 0.64 5.38
N SER A 150 -22.14 1.13 4.14
CA SER A 150 -22.26 0.27 2.95
C SER A 150 -21.06 -0.68 2.77
N TRP A 151 -19.88 -0.27 3.24
CA TRP A 151 -18.65 -1.06 3.17
C TRP A 151 -18.55 -2.14 4.24
N GLU A 152 -19.43 -2.14 5.26
CA GLU A 152 -19.31 -3.08 6.39
C GLU A 152 -19.53 -4.53 5.94
N ASN A 153 -20.47 -4.76 5.03
CA ASN A 153 -20.71 -6.10 4.48
C ASN A 153 -19.52 -6.57 3.64
N ASP A 154 -18.92 -5.68 2.84
CA ASP A 154 -17.69 -5.97 2.08
C ASP A 154 -16.53 -6.31 3.03
N PHE A 155 -16.39 -5.58 4.12
CA PHE A 155 -15.36 -5.85 5.13
C PHE A 155 -15.56 -7.21 5.80
N ARG A 156 -16.79 -7.51 6.22
CA ARG A 156 -17.13 -8.79 6.87
C ARG A 156 -16.89 -9.97 5.92
N SER A 157 -17.25 -9.84 4.64
CA SER A 157 -17.03 -10.90 3.66
C SER A 157 -15.55 -11.11 3.35
N GLU A 158 -14.76 -10.04 3.21
CA GLU A 158 -13.30 -10.13 3.03
C GLU A 158 -12.65 -10.76 4.26
N TRP A 159 -13.04 -10.34 5.46
CA TRP A 159 -12.57 -10.93 6.71
C TRP A 159 -12.88 -12.43 6.79
N ALA A 160 -14.11 -12.84 6.52
CA ALA A 160 -14.52 -14.24 6.56
C ALA A 160 -13.75 -15.09 5.54
N THR A 161 -13.54 -14.55 4.33
CA THR A 161 -12.77 -15.21 3.28
C THR A 161 -11.30 -15.38 3.68
N LEU A 162 -10.70 -14.37 4.31
CA LEU A 162 -9.33 -14.47 4.82
C LEU A 162 -9.26 -15.41 6.02
N ALA A 163 -10.23 -15.38 6.92
CA ALA A 163 -10.30 -16.28 8.07
C ALA A 163 -10.31 -17.75 7.64
N SER A 164 -11.10 -18.11 6.63
CA SER A 164 -11.29 -19.51 6.20
C SER A 164 -10.15 -20.09 5.37
N ARG A 165 -9.28 -19.27 4.78
CA ARG A 165 -8.14 -19.77 4.00
C ARG A 165 -7.16 -20.52 4.91
N GLU A 166 -6.50 -21.55 4.40
CA GLU A 166 -5.36 -22.13 5.10
C GLU A 166 -4.13 -21.26 4.86
N LEU A 167 -3.25 -21.18 5.86
CA LEU A 167 -1.91 -20.62 5.65
C LEU A 167 -1.14 -21.68 4.87
N THR A 168 -1.03 -21.50 3.56
CA THR A 168 -0.17 -22.35 2.76
C THR A 168 1.28 -22.01 3.16
N ASP A 169 2.00 -23.02 3.64
CA ASP A 169 3.41 -22.90 4.05
C ASP A 169 4.27 -22.81 2.78
N ASP A 170 4.09 -21.71 2.04
CA ASP A 170 4.64 -21.50 0.71
C ASP A 170 6.16 -21.27 0.73
N GLY A 171 6.89 -21.67 1.78
CA GLY A 171 8.27 -21.22 2.00
C GLY A 171 8.43 -19.68 2.10
N GLU A 172 7.34 -18.92 1.93
CA GLU A 172 7.17 -17.48 2.10
C GLU A 172 6.58 -17.17 3.50
N SER A 173 7.01 -17.93 4.52
CA SER A 173 7.00 -17.56 5.96
C SER A 173 7.86 -16.33 6.28
N LEU A 174 8.04 -15.52 5.24
CA LEU A 174 8.94 -14.45 5.06
C LEU A 174 8.24 -13.15 5.57
N TYR A 175 6.95 -12.95 5.34
CA TYR A 175 6.34 -11.67 5.70
C TYR A 175 6.13 -11.53 7.22
N GLU A 176 6.80 -10.55 7.83
CA GLU A 176 6.60 -10.20 9.23
C GLU A 176 5.21 -9.58 9.43
N VAL A 177 4.58 -9.94 10.55
CA VAL A 177 3.32 -9.38 11.00
C VAL A 177 3.58 -8.68 12.33
N ASP A 178 3.35 -7.37 12.36
CA ASP A 178 3.29 -6.61 13.59
C ASP A 178 1.83 -6.47 14.00
N THR A 179 1.39 -7.30 14.95
CA THR A 179 0.03 -7.28 15.48
C THR A 179 -0.26 -6.06 16.35
N ALA A 180 0.78 -5.47 16.97
CA ALA A 180 0.63 -4.27 17.80
C ALA A 180 0.37 -3.02 16.95
N ARG A 181 1.06 -2.91 15.80
CA ARG A 181 0.85 -1.83 14.82
C ARG A 181 -0.25 -2.12 13.79
N TRP A 182 -0.77 -3.35 13.74
CA TRP A 182 -1.71 -3.82 12.71
C TRP A 182 -1.15 -3.70 11.29
N VAL A 183 0.06 -4.22 11.09
CA VAL A 183 0.79 -4.10 9.83
C VAL A 183 1.35 -5.46 9.41
N CYS A 184 1.33 -5.73 8.10
CA CYS A 184 2.00 -6.89 7.54
C CYS A 184 2.82 -6.49 6.31
N GLY A 185 4.00 -7.11 6.15
CA GLY A 185 4.87 -6.92 4.99
C GLY A 185 4.39 -7.58 3.70
N CYS A 186 3.26 -8.29 3.69
CA CYS A 186 2.83 -9.06 2.52
C CYS A 186 2.25 -8.16 1.41
N PRO A 187 2.44 -8.50 0.12
CA PRO A 187 1.91 -7.69 -0.99
C PRO A 187 0.39 -7.51 -0.92
N TYR A 188 -0.34 -8.51 -0.43
CA TYR A 188 -1.79 -8.44 -0.32
C TYR A 188 -2.25 -7.32 0.62
N PHE A 189 -1.53 -7.08 1.73
CA PHE A 189 -1.88 -6.05 2.70
C PHE A 189 -1.89 -4.64 2.07
N VAL A 190 -0.86 -4.32 1.29
CA VAL A 190 -0.70 -2.99 0.64
C VAL A 190 -1.80 -2.73 -0.40
N HIS A 191 -2.31 -3.78 -1.04
CA HIS A 191 -3.36 -3.67 -2.06
C HIS A 191 -4.78 -3.89 -1.53
N SER A 192 -4.94 -4.40 -0.31
CA SER A 192 -6.26 -4.55 0.31
C SER A 192 -6.89 -3.19 0.56
N ARG A 193 -8.17 -3.07 0.20
CA ARG A 193 -8.99 -1.88 0.47
C ARG A 193 -9.09 -1.58 1.98
N PHE A 194 -9.08 -2.63 2.79
CA PHE A 194 -9.29 -2.54 4.23
C PHE A 194 -8.01 -2.75 5.04
N LEU A 195 -6.84 -2.80 4.37
CA LEU A 195 -5.56 -3.12 5.01
C LEU A 195 -5.65 -4.44 5.81
N LEU A 196 -6.24 -5.45 5.18
CA LEU A 196 -6.34 -6.80 5.71
C LEU A 196 -5.43 -7.73 4.92
N CYS A 197 -4.94 -8.77 5.59
CA CYS A 197 -4.32 -9.90 4.93
C CYS A 197 -4.55 -11.16 5.76
N LYS A 198 -4.31 -12.31 5.13
CA LYS A 198 -4.44 -13.60 5.80
C LYS A 198 -3.61 -13.68 7.07
N HIS A 199 -2.35 -13.21 7.00
CA HIS A 199 -1.43 -13.25 8.13
C HIS A 199 -1.96 -12.46 9.34
N LEU A 200 -2.44 -11.23 9.16
CA LEU A 200 -3.03 -10.43 10.25
C LEU A 200 -4.27 -11.07 10.86
N VAL A 201 -5.18 -11.60 10.03
CA VAL A 201 -6.42 -12.24 10.50
C VAL A 201 -6.11 -13.51 11.29
N SER A 202 -5.20 -14.35 10.79
CA SER A 202 -4.79 -15.58 11.45
C SER A 202 -4.00 -15.33 12.74
N SER A 203 -3.06 -14.38 12.75
CA SER A 203 -2.28 -14.05 13.96
C SER A 203 -3.18 -13.62 15.12
N ARG A 204 -4.35 -13.02 14.86
CA ARG A 204 -5.29 -12.59 15.90
C ARG A 204 -6.27 -13.68 16.36
N MET A 205 -6.52 -14.71 15.55
CA MET A 205 -7.34 -15.87 15.99
C MET A 205 -6.68 -16.65 17.13
N VAL A 206 -5.36 -16.72 17.15
CA VAL A 206 -4.59 -17.37 18.23
C VAL A 206 -4.80 -16.67 19.58
N TRP A 207 -5.00 -15.34 19.60
CA TRP A 207 -5.28 -14.58 20.83
C TRP A 207 -6.72 -14.71 21.33
N TRP A 208 -7.69 -15.00 20.44
CA TRP A 208 -9.09 -15.22 20.83
C TRP A 208 -9.37 -16.62 21.37
N LEU A 209 -8.59 -17.63 20.93
CA LEU A 209 -8.69 -19.00 21.41
C LEU A 209 -7.79 -19.29 22.64
N GLY A 210 -6.99 -18.30 23.08
CA GLY A 210 -5.99 -18.42 24.14
C GLY A 210 -6.25 -17.56 25.38
N MET A 211 -7.49 -17.08 25.60
CA MET A 211 -7.91 -16.58 26.91
C MET A 211 -8.66 -17.71 27.65
N PRO A 212 -8.23 -18.10 28.87
CA PRO A 212 -9.05 -18.97 29.73
C PRO A 212 -10.38 -18.31 30.09
#